data_AF-A0A928WDR0-F1
#
_entry.id   AF-A0A928WDR0-F1
#
_cell.length_a   1.000
_cell.length_b   1.000
_cell.length_c   1.000
_cell.angle_alpha   90.00
_cell.angle_beta   90.00
_cell.angle_gamma   90.00
#
_symmetry.space_group_name_H-M   'P 1'
#
loop_
_entity.id
_entity.type
_entity.pdbx_description
1 polymer ?
#
loop_
_entity_poly.entity_id
_entity_poly.type
_entity_poly.pdbx_seq_one_letter_code
_entity_poly.pdbx_strand_id
1 'polypeptide(L)'
;MTGQNHSSDRFRSATEFPKTITNLKAAEADKLYQEMRDCLIFTNRSRSQLVRRNEEHKLRLKTDVERLQTMLSQLKLEKEQLASSNRQIVTDLEREISSMAGYLDTLSTAFDAVADVDNPEKAYWGYVSVPGRFFKFLQAIKAIVLWWREDKSIETKTLKATTVSSISLPDEVTDDEDRTENPQMHTDQASIGRSLLDK
;
A
#
# COMPACT_ATOMS: atom_id res chain seq x y z
N MET A 1 14.37 -41.81 -47.58
CA MET A 1 15.34 -40.73 -47.32
C MET A 1 14.59 -39.57 -46.72
N THR A 2 14.67 -39.43 -45.40
CA THR A 2 13.95 -38.43 -44.59
C THR A 2 14.73 -37.12 -44.61
N GLY A 3 14.25 -36.16 -45.39
CA GLY A 3 14.82 -34.81 -45.44
C GLY A 3 14.66 -34.10 -44.10
N GLN A 4 15.76 -33.59 -43.58
CA GLN A 4 15.81 -32.74 -42.39
C GLN A 4 15.00 -31.46 -42.65
N ASN A 5 13.82 -31.34 -42.05
CA ASN A 5 13.06 -30.09 -42.01
C ASN A 5 13.70 -29.15 -40.98
N HIS A 6 14.63 -28.30 -41.41
CA HIS A 6 15.14 -27.24 -40.57
C HIS A 6 14.05 -26.17 -40.37
N SER A 7 13.68 -25.89 -39.12
CA SER A 7 12.63 -24.90 -38.77
C SER A 7 12.97 -23.47 -39.24
N SER A 8 14.25 -23.19 -39.50
CA SER A 8 14.74 -21.93 -40.06
C SER A 8 14.45 -21.74 -41.54
N ASP A 9 14.18 -22.80 -42.31
CA ASP A 9 13.90 -22.71 -43.75
C ASP A 9 12.47 -22.21 -44.06
N ARG A 10 11.57 -22.13 -43.06
CA ARG A 10 10.20 -21.63 -43.26
C ARG A 10 10.11 -20.11 -43.40
N PHE A 11 11.14 -19.37 -43.00
CA PHE A 11 11.12 -17.91 -43.02
C PHE A 11 12.18 -17.39 -43.98
N ARG A 12 11.84 -17.44 -45.27
CA ARG A 12 12.64 -16.77 -46.31
C ARG A 12 12.28 -15.29 -46.35
N SER A 13 13.30 -14.45 -46.45
CA SER A 13 13.07 -13.02 -46.68
C SER A 13 12.32 -12.83 -48.01
N ALA A 14 11.44 -11.83 -48.08
CA ALA A 14 10.76 -11.48 -49.33
C ALA A 14 11.75 -11.18 -50.48
N THR A 15 13.01 -10.85 -50.16
CA THR A 15 14.10 -10.61 -51.10
C THR A 15 14.73 -11.88 -51.67
N GLU A 16 14.50 -13.05 -51.07
CA GLU A 16 15.03 -14.35 -51.51
C GLU A 16 14.15 -15.01 -52.58
N PHE A 17 12.93 -14.51 -52.79
CA PHE A 17 12.06 -14.97 -53.86
C PHE A 17 12.49 -14.34 -55.20
N PRO A 18 12.58 -15.12 -56.29
CA PRO A 18 12.95 -14.60 -57.60
C PRO A 18 11.90 -13.59 -58.09
N LYS A 19 12.39 -12.48 -58.65
CA LYS A 19 11.54 -11.39 -59.17
C LYS A 19 10.72 -11.82 -60.41
N THR A 20 11.14 -12.88 -61.10
CA THR A 20 10.51 -13.38 -62.34
C THR A 20 10.55 -14.90 -62.40
N ILE A 21 9.44 -15.51 -62.82
CA ILE A 21 9.30 -16.98 -63.00
C ILE A 21 9.53 -17.45 -64.44
N THR A 22 9.82 -16.53 -65.37
CA THR A 22 9.89 -16.79 -66.83
C THR A 22 10.89 -17.85 -67.25
N ASN A 23 11.92 -18.11 -66.44
CA ASN A 23 12.97 -19.09 -66.74
C ASN A 23 12.89 -20.35 -65.84
N LEU A 24 11.89 -20.46 -64.96
CA LEU A 24 11.69 -21.65 -64.13
C LEU A 24 10.90 -22.72 -64.89
N LYS A 25 11.21 -23.99 -64.62
CA LYS A 25 10.37 -25.10 -65.05
C LYS A 25 9.03 -25.04 -64.32
N ALA A 26 7.94 -25.45 -64.97
CA ALA A 26 6.59 -25.39 -64.41
C ALA A 26 6.49 -26.03 -63.01
N ALA A 27 7.10 -27.21 -62.83
CA ALA A 27 7.11 -27.90 -61.53
C ALA A 27 7.83 -27.13 -60.41
N GLU A 28 8.90 -26.39 -60.75
CA GLU A 28 9.63 -25.55 -59.78
C GLU A 28 8.86 -24.28 -59.45
N ALA A 29 8.17 -23.70 -60.44
CA ALA A 29 7.31 -22.53 -60.25
C ALA A 29 6.10 -22.84 -59.35
N ASP A 30 5.44 -23.99 -59.54
CA ASP A 30 4.31 -24.41 -58.71
C ASP A 30 4.74 -24.64 -57.26
N LYS A 31 5.92 -25.24 -57.04
CA LYS A 31 6.48 -25.43 -55.70
C LYS A 31 6.78 -24.09 -55.02
N LEU A 32 7.42 -23.16 -55.73
CA LEU A 32 7.70 -21.82 -55.22
C LEU A 32 6.41 -21.07 -54.86
N TYR A 33 5.37 -21.20 -55.69
CA TYR A 33 4.07 -20.59 -55.43
C TYR A 33 3.41 -21.15 -54.16
N GLN A 34 3.47 -22.47 -53.95
CA GLN A 34 2.99 -23.09 -52.71
C GLN A 34 3.76 -22.57 -51.48
N GLU A 35 5.09 -22.52 -51.55
CA GLU A 35 5.93 -21.99 -50.47
C GLU A 35 5.62 -20.53 -50.15
N MET A 36 5.46 -19.67 -51.17
CA MET A 36 5.06 -18.27 -50.99
C MET A 36 3.69 -18.15 -50.32
N ARG A 37 2.74 -18.99 -50.74
CA ARG A 37 1.39 -19.00 -50.18
C ARG A 37 1.41 -19.39 -48.70
N ASP A 38 2.19 -20.40 -48.34
CA ASP A 38 2.33 -20.85 -46.95
C ASP A 38 3.01 -19.79 -46.07
N CYS A 39 4.07 -19.15 -46.59
CA CYS A 39 4.73 -18.02 -45.91
C CYS A 39 3.76 -16.86 -45.65
N LEU A 40 2.90 -16.54 -46.64
CA LEU A 40 1.93 -15.46 -46.51
C LEU A 40 0.82 -15.79 -45.50
N ILE A 41 0.30 -17.02 -45.53
CA ILE A 41 -0.69 -17.49 -44.55
C ILE A 41 -0.10 -17.42 -43.13
N PHE A 42 1.12 -17.92 -42.96
CA PHE A 42 1.79 -17.89 -41.67
C PHE A 42 2.02 -16.46 -41.18
N THR A 43 2.52 -15.57 -42.04
CA THR A 43 2.79 -14.17 -41.69
C THR A 43 1.51 -13.42 -41.32
N ASN A 44 0.40 -13.70 -42.01
CA ASN A 44 -0.89 -13.10 -41.67
C ASN A 44 -1.41 -13.60 -40.31
N ARG A 45 -1.26 -14.91 -40.04
CA ARG A 45 -1.59 -15.49 -38.73
C ARG A 45 -0.73 -14.93 -37.61
N SER A 46 0.58 -14.80 -37.82
CA SER A 46 1.50 -14.26 -36.80
C SER A 46 1.22 -12.79 -36.53
N ARG A 47 0.96 -11.98 -37.58
CA ARG A 47 0.51 -10.59 -37.44
C ARG A 47 -0.77 -10.49 -36.63
N SER A 48 -1.77 -11.31 -36.95
CA SER A 48 -3.05 -11.32 -36.22
C SER A 48 -2.87 -11.67 -34.74
N GLN A 49 -2.01 -12.66 -34.44
CA GLN A 49 -1.67 -13.00 -33.06
C GLN A 49 -0.92 -11.87 -32.33
N LEU A 50 -0.03 -11.17 -33.02
CA LEU A 50 0.73 -10.07 -32.45
C LEU A 50 -0.18 -8.88 -32.13
N VAL A 51 -1.13 -8.55 -33.02
CA VAL A 51 -2.17 -7.54 -32.76
C VAL A 51 -2.99 -7.91 -31.53
N ARG A 52 -3.49 -9.16 -31.47
CA ARG A 52 -4.27 -9.63 -30.31
C ARG A 52 -3.49 -9.53 -29.00
N ARG A 53 -2.23 -9.99 -28.97
CA ARG A 53 -1.39 -9.87 -27.78
C ARG A 53 -1.13 -8.41 -27.41
N ASN A 54 -0.89 -7.54 -28.40
CA ASN A 54 -0.69 -6.11 -28.14
C ASN A 54 -1.94 -5.48 -27.51
N GLU A 55 -3.13 -5.81 -28.01
CA GLU A 55 -4.40 -5.37 -27.44
C GLU A 55 -4.62 -5.89 -26.01
N GLU A 56 -4.34 -7.17 -25.76
CA GLU A 56 -4.41 -7.78 -24.42
C GLU A 56 -3.44 -7.08 -23.45
N HIS A 57 -2.20 -6.81 -23.87
CA HIS A 57 -1.22 -6.08 -23.05
C HIS A 57 -1.66 -4.63 -22.78
N LYS A 58 -2.22 -3.94 -23.77
CA LYS A 58 -2.73 -2.57 -23.61
C LYS A 58 -3.88 -2.53 -22.60
N LEU A 59 -4.77 -3.52 -22.64
CA LEU A 59 -5.86 -3.63 -21.67
C LEU A 59 -5.33 -3.89 -20.26
N ARG A 60 -4.40 -4.84 -20.09
CA ARG A 60 -3.77 -5.10 -18.78
C ARG A 60 -3.12 -3.85 -18.21
N LEU A 61 -2.30 -3.16 -19.02
CA LEU A 61 -1.64 -1.93 -18.60
C LEU A 61 -2.65 -0.85 -18.17
N LYS A 62 -3.76 -0.71 -18.90
CA LYS A 62 -4.81 0.23 -18.53
C LYS A 62 -5.42 -0.12 -17.17
N THR A 63 -5.76 -1.39 -16.94
CA THR A 63 -6.28 -1.86 -15.66
C THR A 63 -5.29 -1.65 -14.52
N ASP A 64 -4.00 -1.91 -14.74
CA ASP A 64 -2.95 -1.71 -13.74
C ASP A 64 -2.80 -0.23 -13.38
N VAL A 65 -2.85 0.67 -14.38
CA VAL A 65 -2.81 2.11 -14.15
C VAL A 65 -4.03 2.58 -13.35
N GLU A 66 -5.23 2.09 -13.66
CA GLU A 66 -6.46 2.41 -12.92
C GLU A 66 -6.39 1.90 -11.46
N ARG A 67 -5.85 0.70 -11.25
CA ARG A 67 -5.59 0.14 -9.92
C ARG A 67 -4.60 0.99 -9.13
N LEU A 68 -3.48 1.36 -9.74
CA LEU A 68 -2.46 2.21 -9.10
C LEU A 68 -3.01 3.60 -8.76
N GLN A 69 -3.82 4.20 -9.64
CA GLN A 69 -4.50 5.46 -9.36
C GLN A 69 -5.45 5.35 -8.18
N THR A 70 -6.20 4.26 -8.10
CA THR A 70 -7.11 3.98 -6.97
C THR A 70 -6.31 3.86 -5.66
N MET A 71 -5.24 3.07 -5.65
CA MET A 71 -4.38 2.93 -4.47
C MET A 71 -3.73 4.26 -4.05
N LEU A 72 -3.29 5.06 -5.03
CA LEU A 72 -2.72 6.38 -4.76
C LEU A 72 -3.75 7.34 -4.17
N SER A 73 -5.00 7.28 -4.64
CA SER A 73 -6.10 8.07 -4.09
C SER A 73 -6.44 7.69 -2.65
N GLN A 74 -6.44 6.38 -2.34
CA GLN A 74 -6.63 5.87 -0.97
C GLN A 74 -5.51 6.31 -0.05
N LEU A 75 -4.25 6.13 -0.46
CA LEU A 75 -3.08 6.54 0.33
C LEU A 75 -3.07 8.05 0.60
N LYS A 76 -3.53 8.86 -0.36
CA LYS A 76 -3.66 10.31 -0.18
C LYS A 76 -4.70 10.63 0.91
N LEU A 77 -5.83 9.94 0.89
CA LEU A 77 -6.90 10.12 1.89
C LEU A 77 -6.42 9.68 3.28
N GLU A 78 -5.77 8.53 3.39
CA GLU A 78 -5.17 8.05 4.65
C GLU A 78 -4.13 9.03 5.19
N LYS A 79 -3.27 9.60 4.33
CA LYS A 79 -2.28 10.60 4.74
C LYS A 79 -2.96 11.88 5.26
N GLU A 80 -4.03 12.33 4.61
CA GLU A 80 -4.79 13.49 5.05
C GLU A 80 -5.47 13.24 6.40
N GLN A 81 -6.08 12.06 6.57
CA GLN A 81 -6.68 11.63 7.82
C GLN A 81 -5.64 11.51 8.95
N LEU A 82 -4.45 10.98 8.65
CA LEU A 82 -3.36 10.88 9.62
C LEU A 82 -2.84 12.28 10.00
N ALA A 83 -2.71 13.18 9.03
CA ALA A 83 -2.31 14.56 9.29
C ALA A 83 -3.35 15.32 10.14
N SER A 84 -4.65 15.12 9.90
CA SER A 84 -5.70 15.70 10.74
C SER A 84 -5.69 15.10 12.14
N SER A 85 -5.52 13.79 12.28
CA SER A 85 -5.41 13.11 13.57
C SER A 85 -4.23 13.63 14.38
N ASN A 86 -3.05 13.77 13.75
CA ASN A 86 -1.87 14.32 14.42
C ASN A 86 -2.07 15.77 14.85
N ARG A 87 -2.72 16.61 14.04
CA ARG A 87 -3.06 17.98 14.45
C ARG A 87 -3.97 17.99 15.66
N GLN A 88 -4.98 17.11 15.68
CA GLN A 88 -5.89 16.99 16.81
C GLN A 88 -5.15 16.56 18.09
N ILE A 89 -4.27 15.56 18.00
CA ILE A 89 -3.45 15.11 19.14
C ILE A 89 -2.57 16.25 19.65
N VAL A 90 -1.92 17.00 18.75
CA VAL A 90 -1.10 18.15 19.15
C VAL A 90 -1.94 19.23 19.83
N THR A 91 -3.13 19.56 19.30
CA THR A 91 -4.01 20.54 19.95
C THR A 91 -4.54 20.06 21.29
N ASP A 92 -4.81 18.77 21.44
CA ASP A 92 -5.24 18.18 22.71
C ASP A 92 -4.11 18.23 23.75
N LEU A 93 -2.87 17.92 23.33
CA LEU A 93 -1.67 18.06 24.17
C LEU A 93 -1.39 19.51 24.55
N GLU A 94 -1.53 20.46 23.62
CA GLU A 94 -1.38 21.89 23.92
C GLU A 94 -2.42 22.37 24.95
N ARG A 95 -3.66 21.87 24.83
CA ARG A 95 -4.71 22.15 25.82
C ARG A 95 -4.38 21.54 27.18
N GLU A 96 -3.87 20.32 27.20
CA GLU A 96 -3.46 19.63 28.43
C GLU A 96 -2.30 20.37 29.12
N ILE A 97 -1.25 20.74 28.38
CA ILE A 97 -0.12 21.52 28.89
C ILE A 97 -0.59 22.87 29.43
N SER A 98 -1.49 23.55 28.72
CA SER A 98 -2.08 24.82 29.18
C SER A 98 -2.87 24.65 30.48
N SER A 99 -3.63 23.56 30.59
CA SER A 99 -4.39 23.25 31.82
C SER A 99 -3.44 22.94 32.98
N MET A 100 -2.38 22.17 32.73
CA MET A 100 -1.35 21.85 33.72
C MET A 100 -0.61 23.10 34.18
N ALA A 101 -0.27 24.01 33.26
CA ALA A 101 0.33 25.29 33.59
C ALA A 101 -0.59 26.13 34.50
N GLY A 102 -1.89 26.18 34.20
CA GLY A 102 -2.88 26.83 35.07
C GLY A 102 -2.95 26.20 36.46
N TYR A 103 -2.94 24.88 36.54
CA TYR A 103 -2.91 24.17 37.83
C TYR A 103 -1.62 24.45 38.62
N LEU A 104 -0.46 24.49 37.97
CA LEU A 104 0.81 24.84 38.59
C LEU A 104 0.83 26.28 39.10
N ASP A 105 0.23 27.22 38.37
CA ASP A 105 0.10 28.61 38.82
C ASP A 105 -0.84 28.71 40.05
N THR A 106 -1.94 27.96 40.07
CA THR A 106 -2.79 27.86 41.27
C THR A 106 -2.08 27.23 42.46
N LEU A 107 -1.19 26.27 42.22
CA LEU A 107 -0.36 25.67 43.26
C LEU A 107 0.69 26.67 43.78
N SER A 108 1.33 27.41 42.88
CA SER A 108 2.34 28.43 43.21
C SER A 108 1.73 29.56 44.03
N THR A 109 0.60 30.11 43.60
CA THR A 109 -0.12 31.15 44.36
C THR A 109 -0.62 30.65 45.72
N ALA A 110 -1.06 29.39 45.81
CA ALA A 110 -1.42 28.77 47.08
C ALA A 110 -0.20 28.54 48.00
N PHE A 111 0.97 28.24 47.42
CA PHE A 111 2.23 28.11 48.15
C PHE A 111 2.71 29.47 48.68
N ASP A 112 2.73 30.52 47.85
CA ASP A 112 3.11 31.88 48.25
C ASP A 112 2.24 32.39 49.40
N ALA A 113 0.93 32.10 49.37
CA ALA A 113 0.00 32.48 50.45
C ALA A 113 0.30 31.79 51.80
N VAL A 114 1.00 30.65 51.79
CA VAL A 114 1.47 29.91 52.97
C VAL A 114 2.89 30.33 53.35
N ALA A 115 3.77 30.60 52.38
CA ALA A 115 5.15 31.05 52.61
C ALA A 115 5.23 32.48 53.19
N ASP A 116 4.28 33.37 52.84
CA ASP A 116 4.19 34.75 53.35
C ASP A 116 3.82 34.83 54.86
N VAL A 117 3.78 33.69 55.55
CA VAL A 117 3.61 33.54 57.01
C VAL A 117 4.95 33.72 57.77
N ASP A 118 6.10 33.52 57.11
CA ASP A 118 7.42 33.74 57.72
C ASP A 118 7.86 35.21 57.75
N ASN A 119 7.01 36.13 57.27
CA ASN A 119 7.28 37.56 57.27
C ASN A 119 6.94 38.17 58.67
N PRO A 120 7.94 38.66 59.43
CA PRO A 120 7.77 39.00 60.85
C PRO A 120 6.84 40.21 61.09
N GLU A 121 6.52 41.01 60.07
CA GLU A 121 5.67 42.21 60.20
C GLU A 121 4.16 41.91 60.25
N LYS A 122 3.71 40.71 59.81
CA LYS A 122 2.27 40.31 59.81
C LYS A 122 1.91 39.25 60.85
N ALA A 123 2.88 38.81 61.67
CA ALA A 123 2.79 37.65 62.55
C ALA A 123 1.70 37.75 63.64
N TYR A 124 1.34 38.96 64.08
CA TYR A 124 0.39 39.16 65.19
C TYR A 124 -1.07 38.76 64.87
N TRP A 125 -1.45 38.71 63.60
CA TRP A 125 -2.75 38.17 63.13
C TRP A 125 -2.60 36.85 62.35
N GLY A 126 -1.37 36.42 62.07
CA GLY A 126 -1.06 35.28 61.21
C GLY A 126 -1.54 33.95 61.79
N TYR A 127 -1.29 33.69 63.08
CA TYR A 127 -1.49 32.39 63.75
C TYR A 127 -2.93 31.85 63.70
N VAL A 128 -3.95 32.71 63.70
CA VAL A 128 -5.37 32.27 63.63
C VAL A 128 -5.78 31.91 62.20
N SER A 129 -5.07 32.41 61.19
CA SER A 129 -5.40 32.19 59.77
C SER A 129 -4.60 31.06 59.08
N VAL A 130 -3.55 30.55 59.74
CA VAL A 130 -2.67 29.48 59.21
C VAL A 130 -3.43 28.20 58.83
N PRO A 131 -4.37 27.66 59.64
CA PRO A 131 -5.07 26.42 59.29
C PRO A 131 -5.92 26.56 58.03
N GLY A 132 -6.56 27.72 57.85
CA GLY A 132 -7.41 28.01 56.68
C GLY A 132 -6.62 28.15 55.38
N ARG A 133 -5.39 28.67 55.44
CA ARG A 133 -4.50 28.81 54.27
C ARG A 133 -3.83 27.48 53.90
N PHE A 134 -3.41 26.70 54.89
CA PHE A 134 -2.88 25.34 54.66
C PHE A 134 -3.96 24.40 54.09
N PHE A 135 -5.21 24.53 54.52
CA PHE A 135 -6.33 23.78 53.95
C PHE A 135 -6.57 24.14 52.47
N LYS A 136 -6.43 25.41 52.09
CA LYS A 136 -6.51 25.84 50.68
C LYS A 136 -5.39 25.23 49.83
N PHE A 137 -4.17 25.15 50.36
CA PHE A 137 -3.05 24.49 49.70
C PHE A 137 -3.31 22.98 49.51
N LEU A 138 -3.77 22.27 50.56
CA LEU A 138 -4.15 20.86 50.46
C LEU A 138 -5.33 20.64 49.50
N GLN A 139 -6.27 21.59 49.43
CA GLN A 139 -7.39 21.55 48.49
C GLN A 139 -6.92 21.72 47.05
N ALA A 140 -5.92 22.59 46.80
CA ALA A 140 -5.29 22.74 45.49
C ALA A 140 -4.53 21.46 45.07
N ILE A 141 -3.75 20.86 45.98
CA ILE A 141 -3.09 19.56 45.75
C ILE A 141 -4.12 18.47 45.46
N LYS A 142 -5.20 18.40 46.24
CA LYS A 142 -6.28 17.44 46.05
C LYS A 142 -6.95 17.62 44.69
N ALA A 143 -7.14 18.86 44.23
CA ALA A 143 -7.70 19.16 42.91
C ALA A 143 -6.80 18.66 41.78
N ILE A 144 -5.48 18.86 41.89
CA ILE A 144 -4.49 18.37 40.91
C ILE A 144 -4.45 16.84 40.89
N VAL A 145 -4.46 16.19 42.06
CA VAL A 145 -4.46 14.73 42.18
C VAL A 145 -5.76 14.12 41.63
N LEU A 146 -6.91 14.77 41.85
CA LEU A 146 -8.18 14.34 41.29
C LEU A 146 -8.21 14.51 39.77
N TRP A 147 -7.77 15.66 39.24
CA TRP A 147 -7.64 15.89 37.81
C TRP A 147 -6.76 14.83 37.13
N TRP A 148 -5.58 14.56 37.68
CA TRP A 148 -4.67 13.54 37.15
C TRP A 148 -5.24 12.12 37.22
N ARG A 149 -6.10 11.84 38.21
CA ARG A 149 -6.77 10.54 38.37
C ARG A 149 -7.99 10.39 37.46
N GLU A 150 -8.69 11.48 37.17
CA GLU A 150 -9.85 11.51 36.26
C GLU A 150 -9.40 11.16 34.83
N ASP A 151 -8.29 11.73 34.33
CA ASP A 151 -7.80 11.48 32.96
C ASP A 151 -7.35 10.04 32.73
N LYS A 152 -6.63 9.43 33.67
CA LYS A 152 -6.22 8.01 33.55
C LYS A 152 -7.38 7.02 33.53
N SER A 153 -8.56 7.43 34.01
CA SER A 153 -9.76 6.58 34.01
C SER A 153 -10.50 6.57 32.67
N ILE A 154 -10.28 7.58 31.82
CA ILE A 154 -10.90 7.73 30.50
C ILE A 154 -10.02 7.08 29.42
N GLU A 155 -8.70 7.21 29.50
CA GLU A 155 -7.76 6.64 28.53
C GLU A 155 -7.74 5.09 28.48
N THR A 156 -8.04 4.42 29.59
CA THR A 156 -8.11 2.94 29.61
C THR A 156 -9.34 2.37 28.90
N LYS A 157 -10.34 3.20 28.59
CA LYS A 157 -11.51 2.82 27.79
C LYS A 157 -11.35 3.15 26.31
N THR A 158 -10.65 4.23 25.96
CA THR A 158 -10.42 4.63 24.56
C THR A 158 -9.25 3.87 23.91
N LEU A 159 -8.24 3.43 24.67
CA LEU A 159 -7.13 2.63 24.14
C LEU A 159 -7.43 1.11 24.01
N LYS A 160 -8.59 0.63 24.49
CA LYS A 160 -9.03 -0.78 24.34
C LYS A 160 -9.89 -1.06 23.11
N ALA A 161 -10.21 -0.05 22.31
CA ALA A 161 -11.05 -0.19 21.11
C ALA A 161 -10.27 -0.18 19.78
N THR A 162 -8.95 -0.23 19.81
CA THR A 162 -8.14 -0.46 18.60
C THR A 162 -6.99 -1.41 18.93
N THR A 163 -7.35 -2.57 19.49
CA THR A 163 -6.65 -3.78 19.09
C THR A 163 -6.80 -3.82 17.58
N VAL A 164 -5.70 -3.53 16.88
CA VAL A 164 -5.54 -3.82 15.47
C VAL A 164 -6.08 -5.23 15.28
N SER A 165 -7.28 -5.34 14.69
CA SER A 165 -7.72 -6.58 14.10
C SER A 165 -6.57 -6.96 13.20
N SER A 166 -5.81 -7.98 13.59
CA SER A 166 -5.08 -8.81 12.67
C SER A 166 -6.10 -9.19 11.61
N ILE A 167 -6.12 -8.41 10.52
CA ILE A 167 -6.71 -8.82 9.26
C ILE A 167 -5.83 -10.00 8.87
N SER A 168 -6.22 -11.18 9.32
CA SER A 168 -5.90 -12.43 8.67
C SER A 168 -6.47 -12.27 7.27
N LEU A 169 -5.61 -11.84 6.36
CA LEU A 169 -5.83 -12.02 4.93
C LEU A 169 -6.22 -13.49 4.75
N PRO A 170 -7.34 -13.80 4.08
CA PRO A 170 -7.59 -15.16 3.65
C PRO A 170 -6.41 -15.56 2.75
N ASP A 171 -5.72 -16.60 3.20
CA ASP A 171 -4.61 -17.28 2.54
C ASP A 171 -5.13 -17.96 1.27
N GLU A 172 -5.44 -17.17 0.24
CA GLU A 172 -5.93 -17.64 -1.06
C GLU A 172 -5.39 -16.76 -2.21
N VAL A 173 -4.13 -16.34 -2.13
CA VAL A 173 -3.45 -15.65 -3.24
C VAL A 173 -1.95 -15.98 -3.24
N THR A 174 -1.61 -17.26 -3.34
CA THR A 174 -0.22 -17.69 -3.59
C THR A 174 -0.09 -18.59 -4.80
N ASP A 175 -1.17 -18.79 -5.56
CA ASP A 175 -1.13 -19.69 -6.73
C ASP A 175 -0.65 -18.98 -8.01
N ASP A 176 -0.77 -17.66 -8.12
CA ASP A 176 -0.41 -16.93 -9.35
C ASP A 176 0.98 -16.27 -9.32
N GLU A 177 1.47 -15.84 -8.16
CA GLU A 177 2.86 -15.38 -8.01
C GLU A 177 3.85 -16.56 -8.12
N ASP A 178 3.53 -17.71 -7.50
CA ASP A 178 4.37 -18.91 -7.58
C ASP A 178 4.34 -19.54 -9.00
N ARG A 179 3.23 -19.41 -9.74
CA ARG A 179 3.16 -19.72 -11.18
C ARG A 179 4.09 -18.86 -12.04
N THR A 180 4.34 -17.62 -11.62
CA THR A 180 5.17 -16.68 -12.36
C THR A 180 6.65 -16.93 -12.08
N GLU A 181 7.00 -17.28 -10.84
CA GLU A 181 8.38 -17.54 -10.42
C GLU A 181 8.85 -18.97 -10.75
N ASN A 182 7.96 -19.97 -10.69
CA ASN A 182 8.28 -21.38 -10.89
C ASN A 182 7.37 -22.07 -11.96
N PRO A 183 7.40 -21.63 -13.23
CA PRO A 183 6.52 -22.16 -14.28
C PRO A 183 6.73 -23.66 -14.60
N GLN A 184 7.79 -24.26 -14.07
CA GLN A 184 8.15 -25.67 -14.28
C GLN A 184 7.40 -26.62 -13.33
N MET A 185 6.87 -26.11 -12.21
CA MET A 185 6.18 -26.92 -11.20
C MET A 185 4.67 -27.03 -11.45
N HIS A 186 4.11 -26.12 -12.25
CA HIS A 186 2.70 -26.14 -12.62
C HIS A 186 2.52 -26.77 -14.00
N THR A 187 2.21 -28.06 -14.01
CA THR A 187 1.78 -28.77 -15.22
C THR A 187 0.40 -28.25 -15.62
N ASP A 188 0.38 -27.31 -16.57
CA ASP A 188 -0.85 -26.82 -17.20
C ASP A 188 -1.67 -28.01 -17.72
N GLN A 189 -2.94 -28.13 -17.30
CA GLN A 189 -3.82 -29.18 -17.83
C GLN A 189 -3.99 -29.10 -19.36
N ALA A 190 -3.78 -27.93 -19.97
CA ALA A 190 -3.75 -27.77 -21.43
C ALA A 190 -2.45 -28.28 -22.09
N SER A 191 -1.41 -28.61 -21.30
CA SER A 191 -0.18 -29.25 -21.77
C SER A 191 -0.29 -30.78 -21.80
N ILE A 192 -1.25 -31.36 -21.06
CA ILE A 192 -1.54 -32.80 -21.05
C ILE A 192 -2.28 -33.17 -22.35
N GLY A 193 -1.54 -33.63 -23.36
CA GLY A 193 -2.09 -34.10 -24.63
C GLY A 193 -1.43 -33.50 -25.88
N ARG A 194 -0.60 -32.45 -25.74
CA ARG A 194 0.17 -31.90 -26.88
C ARG A 194 1.25 -32.85 -27.40
N SER A 195 1.76 -33.75 -26.57
CA SER A 195 2.76 -34.75 -26.98
C SER A 195 2.19 -35.89 -27.83
N LEU A 196 0.86 -35.95 -28.04
CA LEU A 196 0.22 -36.96 -28.89
C LEU A 196 -0.05 -36.44 -30.31
N LEU A 197 0.19 -35.16 -30.61
CA LEU A 197 0.07 -34.59 -31.96
C LEU A 197 1.41 -34.49 -32.72
N ASP A 198 2.54 -34.69 -32.04
CA ASP A 198 3.87 -34.80 -32.66
C ASP A 198 4.26 -36.29 -32.82
N LYS A 199 3.55 -36.98 -33.72
CA LYS A 199 4.02 -38.22 -34.37
C LYS A 199 3.62 -38.23 -35.84
#